data_AF-A0A829H4V4-F1
#
_entry.id   AF-A0A829H4V4-F1
#
_cell.length_a   1.000
_cell.length_b   1.000
_cell.length_c   1.000
_cell.angle_alpha   90.00
_cell.angle_beta   90.00
_cell.angle_gamma   90.00
#
_symmetry.space_group_name_H-M   'P 1'
#
loop_
_entity.id
_entity.type
_entity.pdbx_description
1 polymer ?
#
loop_
_entity_poly.entity_id
_entity_poly.type
_entity_poly.pdbx_seq_one_letter_code
_entity_poly.pdbx_strand_id
1 'polypeptide(L)'
;MDKETELRLGIKSMLSQYDHYFTRAPHTRYWLVVVDNHFENCYSFFIYMQRLKAKLVKSYEIACFKRDKSLYKHYLASLKQHSNLNIEYRDTRHLICPDKYIQKDPIHGHGAIPTSAT
;
A
#
# COMPACT_ATOMS: atom_id res chain seq x y z
N MET A 1 21.83 -18.54 -5.14
CA MET A 1 21.78 -17.13 -5.61
C MET A 1 22.18 -16.27 -4.43
N ASP A 2 23.07 -15.30 -4.61
CA ASP A 2 23.51 -14.43 -3.51
C ASP A 2 22.43 -13.37 -3.20
N LYS A 3 22.39 -12.91 -1.95
CA LYS A 3 21.38 -11.94 -1.46
C LYS A 3 21.45 -10.59 -2.17
N GLU A 4 22.62 -10.21 -2.68
CA GLU A 4 22.79 -8.95 -3.39
C GLU A 4 22.14 -9.01 -4.77
N THR A 5 22.34 -10.10 -5.49
CA THR A 5 21.71 -10.38 -6.77
C THR A 5 20.19 -10.44 -6.64
N GLU A 6 19.66 -11.10 -5.59
CA GLU A 6 18.22 -11.11 -5.29
C GLU A 6 17.67 -9.69 -5.09
N LEU A 7 18.36 -8.86 -4.31
CA LEU A 7 17.99 -7.46 -4.10
C LEU A 7 17.99 -6.67 -5.40
N ARG A 8 19.04 -6.81 -6.22
CA ARG A 8 19.18 -6.09 -7.50
C ARG A 8 18.11 -6.50 -8.49
N LEU A 9 17.81 -7.80 -8.58
CA LEU A 9 16.75 -8.33 -9.44
C LEU A 9 15.37 -7.84 -8.98
N GLY A 10 15.11 -7.85 -7.67
CA GLY A 10 13.85 -7.38 -7.12
C GLY A 10 13.63 -5.88 -7.32
N ILE A 11 14.66 -5.05 -7.14
CA ILE A 11 14.60 -3.60 -7.46
C ILE A 11 14.34 -3.40 -8.96
N LYS A 12 15.05 -4.14 -9.83
CA LYS A 12 14.84 -4.06 -11.28
C LYS A 12 13.40 -4.43 -11.66
N SER A 13 12.84 -5.47 -11.03
CA SER A 13 11.45 -5.88 -11.21
C SER A 13 10.47 -4.80 -10.77
N MET A 14 10.69 -4.20 -9.58
CA MET A 14 9.88 -3.08 -9.09
C MET A 14 9.88 -1.90 -10.07
N LEU A 15 11.06 -1.50 -10.56
CA LEU A 15 11.17 -0.38 -11.51
C LEU A 15 10.51 -0.70 -12.86
N SER A 16 10.63 -1.93 -13.33
CA SER A 16 9.92 -2.39 -14.54
C SER A 16 8.39 -2.30 -14.37
N GLN A 17 7.87 -2.69 -13.19
CA GLN A 17 6.45 -2.57 -12.89
C GLN A 17 6.02 -1.11 -12.77
N TYR A 18 6.85 -0.26 -12.15
CA TYR A 18 6.62 1.18 -12.11
C TYR A 18 6.51 1.77 -13.52
N ASP A 19 7.45 1.47 -14.42
CA ASP A 19 7.46 1.99 -15.78
C ASP A 19 6.26 1.46 -16.61
N HIS A 20 5.82 0.23 -16.34
CA HIS A 20 4.63 -0.34 -16.98
C HIS A 20 3.35 0.45 -16.64
N TYR A 21 3.16 0.79 -15.35
CA TYR A 21 1.95 1.49 -14.90
C TYR A 21 2.03 3.01 -15.02
N PHE A 22 3.23 3.59 -14.95
CA PHE A 22 3.45 5.03 -15.09
C PHE A 22 3.51 5.46 -16.55
N THR A 23 2.36 5.43 -17.21
CA THR A 23 2.22 5.72 -18.65
C THR A 23 2.24 7.22 -19.00
N ARG A 24 2.35 8.12 -18.01
CA ARG A 24 2.26 9.58 -18.20
C ARG A 24 0.99 10.03 -18.93
N ALA A 25 -0.11 9.29 -18.76
CA ALA A 25 -1.37 9.61 -19.42
C ALA A 25 -1.85 11.03 -19.10
N PRO A 26 -2.34 11.79 -20.10
CA PRO A 26 -2.81 13.15 -19.88
C PRO A 26 -3.99 13.18 -18.90
N HIS A 27 -4.09 14.28 -18.17
CA HIS A 27 -5.13 14.50 -17.14
C HIS A 27 -5.21 13.36 -16.11
N THR A 28 -4.08 12.72 -15.79
CA THR A 28 -4.02 11.64 -14.80
C THR A 28 -3.00 11.97 -13.73
N ARG A 29 -3.44 11.96 -12.47
CA ARG A 29 -2.56 12.15 -11.32
C ARG A 29 -2.02 10.78 -10.91
N TYR A 30 -0.72 10.71 -10.67
CA TYR A 30 -0.04 9.55 -10.13
C TYR A 30 0.60 9.89 -8.78
N TRP A 31 0.61 8.94 -7.86
CA TRP A 31 1.37 9.01 -6.62
C TRP A 31 1.73 7.60 -6.17
N LEU A 32 2.70 7.51 -5.28
CA LEU A 32 3.17 6.25 -4.73
C LEU A 32 2.58 6.06 -3.34
N VAL A 33 2.28 4.81 -3.00
CA VAL A 33 1.83 4.44 -1.65
C VAL A 33 2.72 3.31 -1.16
N VAL A 34 3.37 3.53 -0.03
CA VAL A 34 4.26 2.57 0.60
C VAL A 34 3.63 2.13 1.92
N VAL A 35 3.43 0.82 2.07
CA VAL A 35 2.70 0.23 3.19
C VAL A 35 3.63 -0.62 4.04
N ASP A 36 3.72 -0.31 5.34
CA ASP A 36 4.21 -1.25 6.37
C ASP A 36 3.05 -2.15 6.79
N ASN A 37 3.00 -3.37 6.23
CA ASN A 37 1.95 -4.33 6.52
C ASN A 37 2.39 -5.26 7.67
N HIS A 38 1.85 -5.00 8.85
CA HIS A 38 2.12 -5.76 10.06
C HIS A 38 1.30 -7.05 10.16
N PHE A 39 0.21 -7.18 9.40
CA PHE A 39 -0.62 -8.40 9.43
C PHE A 39 0.04 -9.53 8.66
N GLU A 40 0.54 -9.24 7.47
CA GLU A 40 1.23 -10.22 6.61
C GLU A 40 2.76 -10.17 6.78
N ASN A 41 3.25 -9.26 7.63
CA ASN A 41 4.67 -9.08 7.91
C ASN A 41 5.49 -8.82 6.63
N CYS A 42 4.99 -7.94 5.78
CA CYS A 42 5.59 -7.55 4.50
C CYS A 42 5.60 -6.02 4.31
N TYR A 43 6.43 -5.56 3.37
CA TYR A 43 6.33 -4.23 2.80
C TYR A 43 5.73 -4.35 1.40
N SER A 44 4.70 -3.53 1.12
CA SER A 44 4.07 -3.46 -0.19
C SER A 44 4.11 -2.05 -0.74
N PHE A 45 4.53 -1.92 -1.99
CA PHE A 45 4.66 -0.67 -2.70
C PHE A 45 3.65 -0.65 -3.83
N PHE A 46 2.91 0.44 -3.94
CA PHE A 46 1.87 0.62 -4.94
C PHE A 46 2.08 1.91 -5.71
N ILE A 47 1.64 1.88 -6.97
CA ILE A 47 1.37 3.10 -7.73
C ILE A 47 -0.13 3.31 -7.81
N TYR A 48 -0.55 4.50 -7.39
CA TYR A 48 -1.93 4.93 -7.45
C TYR A 48 -2.09 5.89 -8.62
N MET A 49 -3.23 5.79 -9.30
CA MET A 49 -3.58 6.70 -10.38
C MET A 49 -5.05 7.09 -10.35
N GLN A 50 -5.32 8.35 -10.69
CA GLN A 50 -6.66 8.89 -10.78
C GLN A 50 -6.77 9.84 -11.97
N ARG A 51 -7.75 9.59 -12.85
CA ARG A 51 -8.05 10.53 -13.94
C ARG A 51 -8.76 11.76 -13.39
N LEU A 52 -8.50 12.91 -13.98
CA LEU A 52 -9.15 14.17 -13.62
C LEU A 52 -10.68 14.01 -13.70
N LYS A 53 -11.39 14.46 -12.66
CA LYS A 53 -12.85 14.30 -12.47
C LYS A 53 -13.35 12.86 -12.23
N ALA A 54 -12.49 11.84 -12.29
CA ALA A 54 -12.88 10.49 -11.91
C ALA A 54 -12.89 10.34 -10.40
N LYS A 55 -13.95 9.73 -9.86
CA LYS A 55 -14.01 9.36 -8.43
C LYS A 55 -13.16 8.14 -8.11
N LEU A 56 -12.97 7.25 -9.08
CA LEU A 56 -12.26 5.99 -8.90
C LEU A 56 -10.74 6.21 -8.91
N VAL A 57 -10.09 5.77 -7.83
CA VAL A 57 -8.64 5.62 -7.74
C VAL A 57 -8.30 4.18 -8.09
N LYS A 58 -7.33 3.99 -8.99
CA LYS A 58 -6.79 2.67 -9.31
C LYS A 58 -5.46 2.50 -8.58
N SER A 59 -5.24 1.32 -8.01
CA SER A 59 -4.01 0.96 -7.31
C SER A 59 -3.41 -0.29 -7.95
N TYR A 60 -2.11 -0.28 -8.22
CA TYR A 60 -1.37 -1.43 -8.72
C TYR A 60 -0.18 -1.70 -7.83
N GLU A 61 0.00 -2.95 -7.43
CA GLU A 61 1.18 -3.37 -6.68
C GLU A 61 2.39 -3.44 -7.61
N ILE A 62 3.48 -2.77 -7.23
CA ILE A 62 4.73 -2.75 -7.99
C ILE A 62 5.83 -3.56 -7.30
N ALA A 63 5.74 -3.76 -5.99
CA ALA A 63 6.60 -4.68 -5.25
C ALA A 63 5.94 -5.12 -3.95
N CYS A 64 6.17 -6.38 -3.58
CA CYS A 64 5.83 -6.96 -2.29
C CYS A 64 7.01 -7.82 -1.83
N PHE A 65 7.52 -7.55 -0.64
CA PHE A 65 8.67 -8.27 -0.10
C PHE A 65 8.60 -8.38 1.42
N LYS A 66 9.37 -9.32 1.98
CA LYS A 66 9.43 -9.56 3.42
C LYS A 66 9.74 -8.27 4.17
N ARG A 67 9.14 -8.11 5.36
CA ARG A 67 9.35 -6.94 6.21
C ARG A 67 10.73 -6.91 6.84
N ASP A 68 11.70 -6.52 6.01
CA ASP A 68 13.09 -6.29 6.36
C ASP A 68 13.41 -4.80 6.16
N LYS A 69 13.86 -4.14 7.23
CA LYS A 69 14.12 -2.69 7.20
C LYS A 69 15.29 -2.30 6.30
N SER A 70 16.26 -3.19 6.08
CA SER A 70 17.37 -2.95 5.15
C SER A 70 16.88 -3.02 3.72
N LEU A 71 16.14 -4.07 3.35
CA LEU A 71 15.53 -4.19 2.02
C LEU A 71 14.63 -2.98 1.74
N TYR A 72 13.77 -2.62 2.69
CA TYR A 72 12.89 -1.46 2.58
C TYR A 72 13.64 -0.18 2.20
N LYS A 73 14.75 0.11 2.88
CA LYS A 73 15.56 1.30 2.60
C LYS A 73 16.14 1.28 1.19
N HIS A 74 16.62 0.13 0.72
CA HIS A 74 17.17 -0.01 -0.63
C HIS A 74 16.08 0.20 -1.70
N TYR A 75 14.94 -0.48 -1.58
CA TYR A 75 13.82 -0.32 -2.51
C TYR A 75 13.29 1.12 -2.52
N LEU A 76 13.10 1.72 -1.34
CA LEU A 76 12.62 3.11 -1.23
C LEU A 76 13.62 4.11 -1.82
N ALA A 77 14.92 3.92 -1.60
CA ALA A 77 15.96 4.79 -2.15
C ALA A 77 15.99 4.71 -3.68
N SER A 78 15.99 3.50 -4.25
CA SER A 78 15.94 3.31 -5.69
C SER A 78 14.67 3.88 -6.31
N LEU A 79 13.52 3.72 -5.66
CA LEU A 79 12.25 4.29 -6.14
C LEU A 79 12.26 5.81 -6.12
N LYS A 80 12.78 6.44 -5.06
CA LYS A 80 12.94 7.91 -4.97
C LYS A 80 13.93 8.47 -5.98
N GLN A 81 14.95 7.70 -6.34
CA GLN A 81 15.90 8.11 -7.38
C GLN A 81 15.27 8.03 -8.79
N HIS A 82 14.40 7.05 -9.03
CA HIS A 82 13.74 6.84 -10.33
C HIS A 82 12.49 7.72 -10.52
N SER A 83 11.86 8.16 -9.44
CA SER A 83 10.57 8.86 -9.45
C SER A 83 10.57 10.15 -8.65
N ASN A 84 9.95 11.19 -9.20
CA ASN A 84 9.65 12.45 -8.51
C ASN A 84 8.19 12.51 -8.03
N LEU A 85 7.47 11.39 -7.99
CA LEU A 85 6.09 11.35 -7.51
C LEU A 85 6.02 11.52 -5.99
N ASN A 86 4.91 12.09 -5.51
CA ASN A 86 4.63 12.14 -4.08
C ASN A 86 4.49 10.71 -3.51
N ILE A 87 5.02 10.49 -2.31
CA ILE A 87 4.96 9.20 -1.62
C ILE A 87 4.10 9.34 -0.37
N GLU A 88 3.05 8.55 -0.29
CA GLU A 88 2.22 8.38 0.90
C GLU A 88 2.70 7.16 1.68
N TYR A 89 2.90 7.32 2.99
CA TYR A 89 3.32 6.24 3.89
C TYR A 89 2.11 5.78 4.70
N ARG A 90 1.86 4.47 4.73
CA ARG A 90 0.78 3.85 5.49
C ARG A 90 1.33 2.76 6.42
N ASP A 91 0.70 2.63 7.57
CA ASP A 91 1.03 1.63 8.58
C ASP A 91 -0.25 0.90 8.97
N THR A 92 -0.28 -0.42 8.80
CA THR A 92 -1.48 -1.22 9.09
C THR A 92 -1.76 -1.42 10.59
N ARG A 93 -0.87 -1.02 11.51
CA ARG A 93 -1.22 -0.92 12.94
C ARG A 93 -2.21 0.21 13.21
N HIS A 94 -2.18 1.24 12.38
CA HIS A 94 -3.05 2.39 12.49
C HIS A 94 -4.08 2.34 11.36
N LEU A 95 -4.85 1.24 11.32
CA LEU A 95 -6.00 1.11 10.44
C LEU A 95 -6.88 2.35 10.59
N ILE A 96 -7.02 3.12 9.52
CA ILE A 96 -8.00 4.17 9.44
C ILE A 96 -9.34 3.46 9.45
N CYS A 97 -10.06 3.50 10.58
CA CYS A 97 -11.43 3.03 10.64
C CYS A 97 -12.25 3.95 9.73
N PRO A 98 -12.72 3.47 8.56
CA PRO A 98 -13.32 4.35 7.56
C PRO A 98 -14.70 4.83 7.99
N ASP A 99 -15.29 4.19 9.00
CA ASP A 99 -16.67 4.41 9.42
C ASP A 99 -16.80 4.52 10.94
N LYS A 100 -17.92 5.06 11.39
CA LYS A 100 -18.28 5.02 12.81
C LYS A 100 -18.53 3.55 13.17
N TYR A 101 -18.02 3.09 14.31
CA TYR A 101 -18.38 1.78 14.86
C TYR A 101 -19.90 1.62 14.78
N ILE A 102 -20.38 0.59 14.07
CA ILE A 102 -21.80 0.26 14.01
C ILE A 102 -22.17 -0.27 15.40
N GLN A 103 -22.68 0.61 16.26
CA GLN A 103 -23.02 0.28 17.65
C GLN A 103 -24.30 -0.57 17.76
N LYS A 104 -25.12 -0.60 16.69
CA LYS A 104 -26.39 -1.31 16.69
C LYS A 104 -26.68 -1.81 15.28
N ASP A 105 -26.54 -3.12 15.09
CA ASP A 105 -26.97 -3.81 13.87
C ASP A 105 -28.12 -4.77 14.24
N PRO A 106 -29.37 -4.27 14.25
CA PRO A 106 -30.54 -5.08 14.56
C PRO A 106 -30.93 -6.04 13.42
N ILE A 107 -30.35 -5.90 12.22
CA ILE A 107 -30.70 -6.72 11.05
C ILE A 107 -29.82 -7.97 10.97
N HIS A 108 -28.55 -7.87 11.37
CA HIS A 108 -27.60 -8.98 11.36
C HIS A 108 -27.29 -9.54 12.77
N GLY A 109 -28.10 -9.22 13.78
CA GLY A 109 -28.07 -9.90 15.08
C GLY A 109 -26.98 -9.44 16.06
N HIS A 110 -26.43 -8.24 15.93
CA HIS A 110 -25.60 -7.64 16.97
C HIS A 110 -26.47 -6.82 17.94
N GLY A 111 -27.25 -7.55 18.74
CA GLY A 111 -28.25 -6.99 19.63
C GLY A 111 -28.37 -7.75 20.95
N ALA A 112 -27.26 -8.12 21.57
CA ALA A 112 -27.27 -8.56 22.95
C ALA A 112 -26.09 -7.93 23.69
N ILE A 113 -26.39 -6.86 24.42
CA ILE A 113 -25.51 -6.38 25.49
C ILE A 113 -25.44 -7.53 26.51
N PRO A 114 -24.25 -8.02 26.92
CA PRO A 114 -24.16 -8.96 28.01
C PRO A 114 -24.61 -8.23 29.28
N THR A 115 -25.78 -8.59 29.80
CA THR A 115 -26.21 -8.19 31.14
C THR A 115 -25.34 -8.96 32.14
N SER A 116 -24.30 -8.30 32.64
CA SER A 116 -23.64 -8.74 33.86
C SER A 116 -24.62 -8.55 35.02
N ALA A 117 -25.30 -9.62 35.40
CA ALA A 117 -26.08 -9.70 36.62
C ALA A 117 -25.95 -11.10 37.22
N THR A 118 -24.93 -11.32 38.05
CA THR A 118 -25.04 -11.54 39.50
C THR A 118 -23.67 -11.76 40.11
#